data_AF-A0AAD8RZ45-F1
#
_entry.id   AF-A0AAD8RZ45-F1
#
_cell.length_a   1.000
_cell.length_b   1.000
_cell.length_c   1.000
_cell.angle_alpha   90.00
_cell.angle_beta   90.00
_cell.angle_gamma   90.00
#
_symmetry.space_group_name_H-M   'P 1'
#
loop_
_entity.id
_entity.type
_entity.pdbx_description
1 polymer ?
#
loop_
_entity_poly.entity_id
_entity_poly.type
_entity_poly.pdbx_seq_one_letter_code
_entity_poly.pdbx_strand_id
1 'polypeptide(L)'
;MSGVDLFSTLPDHVLQHVLSFLPSRNAVSSSALSRRWRHQWRSSPALRVPGPDASTFINRFLLLRDGVSPLRTLEIDVGHCSNEYDDDDVDMWIRHGALTCQTLAFAASAEQPSEMLRLTRGPLAARHLTTLRLRSIRIDGDFLDLSRCPALLHLSLSKCLLDCKTIASSSLRRLSLADCSFVSSTKTSTRIATPSLRWLHLEGPPRCLLESMPSLTAATVLLLWGKEAKDCGSRSMLLDALSEATTLELMASSSRGQSLHPGIAI
;
A
#
# COMPACT_ATOMS: atom_id res chain seq x y z
N MET A 1 -10.85 50.48 -3.75
CA MET A 1 -9.67 49.94 -3.06
C MET A 1 -9.32 48.62 -3.72
N SER A 2 -8.17 48.53 -4.37
CA SER A 2 -7.72 47.28 -5.01
C SER A 2 -7.50 46.23 -3.92
N GLY A 3 -8.15 45.07 -4.02
CA GLY A 3 -7.93 43.96 -3.09
C GLY A 3 -6.45 43.57 -3.13
N VAL A 4 -5.78 43.57 -1.98
CA VAL A 4 -4.38 43.15 -1.90
C VAL A 4 -4.32 41.68 -2.30
N ASP A 5 -3.62 41.37 -3.39
CA ASP A 5 -3.38 39.99 -3.82
C ASP A 5 -2.34 39.35 -2.87
N LEU A 6 -2.83 38.86 -1.73
CA LEU A 6 -2.03 38.20 -0.71
C LEU A 6 -1.39 36.89 -1.23
N PHE A 7 -1.90 36.30 -2.31
CA PHE A 7 -1.29 35.12 -2.91
C PHE A 7 0.00 35.46 -3.66
N SER A 8 0.11 36.68 -4.18
CA SER A 8 1.33 37.16 -4.85
C SER A 8 2.52 37.33 -3.89
N THR A 9 2.28 37.49 -2.58
CA THR A 9 3.32 37.77 -1.57
C THR A 9 3.80 36.53 -0.79
N LEU A 10 3.08 35.41 -0.86
CA LEU A 10 3.49 34.15 -0.20
C LEU A 10 4.86 33.69 -0.73
N PRO A 11 5.68 32.95 0.03
CA PRO A 11 6.88 32.29 -0.52
C PRO A 11 6.56 31.06 -1.40
N ASP A 12 7.46 30.70 -2.31
CA ASP A 12 7.27 29.57 -3.24
C ASP A 12 7.06 28.22 -2.53
N HIS A 13 7.78 27.97 -1.44
CA HIS A 13 7.61 26.74 -0.65
C HIS A 13 6.20 26.63 -0.03
N VAL A 14 5.55 27.75 0.27
CA VAL A 14 4.16 27.76 0.76
C VAL A 14 3.22 27.40 -0.38
N LEU A 15 3.43 27.95 -1.59
CA LEU A 15 2.64 27.58 -2.76
C LEU A 15 2.76 26.08 -3.06
N GLN A 16 3.98 25.54 -3.06
CA GLN A 16 4.24 24.11 -3.26
C GLN A 16 3.55 23.24 -2.20
N HIS A 17 3.56 23.69 -0.94
CA HIS A 17 2.83 23.01 0.14
C HIS A 17 1.32 23.05 -0.07
N VAL A 18 0.74 24.19 -0.46
CA VAL A 18 -0.69 24.30 -0.79
C VAL A 18 -1.05 23.37 -1.95
N LEU A 19 -0.25 23.37 -3.02
CA LEU A 19 -0.44 22.50 -4.18
C LEU A 19 -0.36 21.01 -3.81
N SER A 20 0.41 20.66 -2.78
CA SER A 20 0.52 19.28 -2.31
C SER A 20 -0.81 18.70 -1.82
N PHE A 21 -1.75 19.53 -1.38
CA PHE A 21 -3.07 19.08 -0.94
C PHE A 21 -4.06 18.85 -2.09
N LEU A 22 -3.73 19.31 -3.31
CA LEU A 22 -4.62 19.21 -4.45
C LEU A 22 -4.42 17.88 -5.21
N PRO A 23 -5.46 17.38 -5.90
CA PRO A 23 -5.25 16.43 -6.98
C PRO A 23 -4.26 17.03 -7.99
N SER A 24 -3.36 16.19 -8.52
CA SER A 24 -2.20 16.68 -9.26
C SER A 24 -2.58 17.36 -10.57
N ARG A 25 -3.70 16.96 -11.18
CA ARG A 25 -4.27 17.67 -12.33
C ARG A 25 -4.62 19.11 -11.97
N ASN A 26 -5.28 19.33 -10.82
CA ASN A 26 -5.61 20.67 -10.35
C ASN A 26 -4.35 21.47 -9.99
N ALA A 27 -3.34 20.82 -9.40
CA ALA A 27 -2.05 21.45 -9.14
C ALA A 27 -1.33 21.87 -10.43
N VAL A 28 -1.40 21.06 -11.48
CA VAL A 28 -0.86 21.46 -12.81
C VAL A 28 -1.70 22.58 -13.40
N SER A 29 -3.03 22.55 -13.28
CA SER A 29 -3.91 23.62 -13.79
C SER A 29 -3.66 24.98 -13.14
N SER A 30 -3.15 25.02 -11.91
CA SER A 30 -2.76 26.29 -11.28
C SER A 30 -1.65 27.02 -12.06
N SER A 31 -0.92 26.32 -12.94
CA SER A 31 0.09 26.91 -13.82
C SER A 31 -0.46 28.01 -14.75
N ALA A 32 -1.77 28.03 -15.00
CA ALA A 32 -2.46 29.04 -15.79
C ALA A 32 -2.78 30.32 -15.01
N LEU A 33 -2.71 30.31 -13.66
CA LEU A 33 -3.11 31.46 -12.82
C LEU A 33 -2.18 32.66 -13.02
N SER A 34 -0.86 32.43 -13.04
CA SER A 34 0.13 33.47 -13.34
C SER A 34 1.49 32.86 -13.68
N ARG A 35 2.43 33.70 -14.17
CA ARG A 35 3.82 33.28 -14.44
C ARG A 35 4.48 32.62 -13.22
N ARG A 36 4.13 33.06 -12.01
CA ARG A 36 4.70 32.55 -10.76
C ARG A 36 4.27 31.13 -10.44
N TRP A 37 3.02 30.77 -10.75
CA TRP A 37 2.45 29.44 -10.49
C TRP A 37 2.86 28.39 -11.53
N ARG A 38 3.39 28.83 -12.68
CA ARG A 38 3.67 27.98 -13.85
C ARG A 38 4.45 26.70 -13.55
N HIS A 39 5.41 26.77 -12.63
CA HIS A 39 6.34 25.67 -12.33
C HIS A 39 6.25 25.15 -10.89
N GLN A 40 5.40 25.74 -10.04
CA GLN A 40 5.36 25.39 -8.61
C GLN A 40 4.96 23.93 -8.36
N TRP A 41 4.05 23.39 -9.19
CA TRP A 41 3.63 21.99 -9.07
C TRP A 41 4.79 20.99 -9.27
N ARG A 42 5.85 21.35 -10.00
CA ARG A 42 7.00 20.47 -10.28
C ARG A 42 7.81 20.15 -9.03
N SER A 43 7.78 21.04 -8.04
CA SER A 43 8.46 20.87 -6.74
C SER A 43 7.48 20.50 -5.64
N SER A 44 6.23 20.16 -5.97
CA SER A 44 5.25 19.71 -4.98
C SER A 44 5.78 18.46 -4.24
N PRO A 45 5.72 18.43 -2.90
CA PRO A 45 6.14 17.27 -2.11
C PRO A 45 5.16 16.10 -2.19
N ALA A 46 3.99 16.28 -2.83
CA ALA A 46 3.01 15.20 -3.01
C ALA A 46 2.47 15.16 -4.43
N LEU A 47 2.26 13.93 -4.91
CA LEU A 47 1.63 13.60 -6.19
C LEU A 47 0.43 12.69 -5.88
N ARG A 48 -0.77 13.17 -6.20
CA ARG A 48 -2.05 12.47 -6.06
C ARG A 48 -2.76 12.38 -7.41
N VAL A 49 -2.93 11.18 -7.95
CA VAL A 49 -3.56 10.97 -9.25
C VAL A 49 -4.78 10.07 -9.08
N PRO A 50 -5.98 10.66 -8.93
CA PRO A 50 -7.22 9.88 -8.92
C PRO A 50 -7.75 9.66 -10.35
N GLY A 51 -8.22 8.44 -10.63
CA GLY A 51 -9.09 8.12 -11.76
C GLY A 51 -8.41 7.32 -12.91
N PRO A 52 -9.22 6.83 -13.87
CA PRO A 52 -8.80 5.87 -14.90
C PRO A 52 -7.85 6.43 -15.97
N ASP A 53 -7.94 7.72 -16.30
CA ASP A 53 -7.12 8.34 -17.36
C ASP A 53 -5.73 8.76 -16.83
N ALA A 54 -5.12 7.91 -16.01
CA ALA A 54 -3.95 8.28 -15.23
C ALA A 54 -2.63 8.01 -15.97
N SER A 55 -2.54 7.07 -16.91
CA SER A 55 -1.24 6.57 -17.39
C SER A 55 -0.36 7.64 -18.05
N THR A 56 -0.90 8.30 -19.09
CA THR A 56 -0.19 9.38 -19.79
C THR A 56 0.10 10.56 -18.88
N PHE A 57 -0.81 10.85 -17.95
CA PHE A 57 -0.63 11.92 -16.97
C PHE A 57 0.48 11.57 -15.96
N ILE A 58 0.48 10.37 -15.38
CA ILE A 58 1.50 9.89 -14.44
C ILE A 58 2.86 9.94 -15.13
N ASN A 59 2.99 9.33 -16.32
CA ASN A 59 4.24 9.29 -17.05
C ASN A 59 4.77 10.71 -17.33
N ARG A 60 3.93 11.61 -17.85
CA ARG A 60 4.34 13.01 -18.09
C ARG A 60 4.64 13.77 -16.81
N PHE A 61 3.85 13.57 -15.76
CA PHE A 61 4.05 14.26 -14.49
C PHE A 61 5.37 13.85 -13.86
N LEU A 62 5.67 12.54 -13.81
CA LEU A 62 6.94 12.01 -13.31
C LEU A 62 8.13 12.54 -14.12
N LEU A 63 8.03 12.59 -15.45
CA LEU A 63 9.07 13.11 -16.34
C LEU A 63 9.31 14.62 -16.18
N LEU A 64 8.26 15.41 -15.95
CA LEU A 64 8.33 16.88 -15.89
C LEU A 64 8.57 17.42 -14.47
N ARG A 65 8.58 16.54 -13.47
CA ARG A 65 8.85 16.90 -12.08
C ARG A 65 10.30 17.35 -11.92
N ASP A 66 10.55 18.23 -10.97
CA ASP A 66 11.91 18.55 -10.56
C ASP A 66 12.48 17.36 -9.76
N GLY A 67 13.48 16.68 -10.33
CA GLY A 67 14.14 15.53 -9.73
C GLY A 67 14.95 15.86 -8.47
N VAL A 68 15.29 17.14 -8.25
CA VAL A 68 16.00 17.58 -7.04
C VAL A 68 15.03 17.75 -5.87
N SER A 69 13.77 18.09 -6.15
CA SER A 69 12.75 18.32 -5.14
C SER A 69 12.25 17.01 -4.52
N PRO A 70 12.29 16.85 -3.18
CA PRO A 70 11.93 15.59 -2.53
C PRO A 70 10.45 15.25 -2.75
N LEU A 71 10.14 14.03 -3.17
CA LEU A 71 8.77 13.50 -3.12
C LEU A 71 8.56 12.88 -1.75
N ARG A 72 7.57 13.36 -1.00
CA ARG A 72 7.19 12.73 0.27
C ARG A 72 6.13 11.67 0.04
N THR A 73 5.15 11.98 -0.82
CA THR A 73 3.97 11.15 -1.00
C THR A 73 3.64 10.95 -2.48
N LEU A 74 3.46 9.70 -2.88
CA LEU A 74 2.92 9.30 -4.16
C LEU A 74 1.66 8.47 -3.92
N GLU A 75 0.51 8.98 -4.35
CA GLU A 75 -0.78 8.30 -4.31
C GLU A 75 -1.31 8.20 -5.73
N ILE A 76 -1.45 6.96 -6.22
CA ILE A 76 -1.98 6.65 -7.54
C ILE A 76 -3.21 5.77 -7.36
N ASP A 77 -4.34 6.20 -7.91
CA ASP A 77 -5.55 5.40 -7.99
C ASP A 77 -5.99 5.37 -9.44
N VAL A 78 -5.81 4.22 -10.09
CA VAL A 78 -6.11 4.04 -11.52
C VAL A 78 -7.56 3.62 -11.77
N GLY A 79 -8.41 3.53 -10.74
CA GLY A 79 -9.79 3.07 -10.90
C GLY A 79 -9.87 1.70 -11.56
N HIS A 80 -10.86 1.51 -12.43
CA HIS A 80 -11.00 0.26 -13.18
C HIS A 80 -9.86 0.09 -14.19
N CYS A 81 -9.35 -1.14 -14.29
CA CYS A 81 -8.34 -1.50 -15.27
C CYS A 81 -8.82 -1.09 -16.68
N SER A 82 -7.99 -0.32 -17.37
CA SER A 82 -8.24 0.11 -18.75
C SER A 82 -7.13 -0.41 -19.65
N ASN A 83 -7.35 -0.40 -20.97
CA ASN A 83 -6.32 -0.78 -21.93
C ASN A 83 -5.25 0.33 -22.13
N GLU A 84 -5.25 1.39 -21.31
CA GLU A 84 -4.31 2.52 -21.44
C GLU A 84 -2.96 2.29 -20.76
N TYR A 85 -2.84 1.20 -20.01
CA TYR A 85 -1.63 0.78 -19.32
C TYR A 85 -1.65 -0.73 -19.13
N ASP A 86 -0.47 -1.32 -18.96
CA ASP A 86 -0.33 -2.74 -18.67
C ASP A 86 0.33 -2.99 -17.30
N ASP A 87 0.60 -4.27 -17.00
CA ASP A 87 1.28 -4.68 -15.77
C ASP A 87 2.69 -4.05 -15.65
N ASP A 88 3.37 -3.81 -16.77
CA ASP A 88 4.73 -3.27 -16.81
C ASP A 88 4.75 -1.77 -16.47
N ASP A 89 3.76 -1.01 -16.93
CA ASP A 89 3.54 0.39 -16.55
C ASP A 89 3.31 0.52 -15.04
N VAL A 90 2.44 -0.33 -14.49
CA VAL A 90 2.07 -0.31 -13.07
C VAL A 90 3.24 -0.70 -12.17
N ASP A 91 3.97 -1.76 -12.52
CA ASP A 91 5.20 -2.14 -11.82
C ASP A 91 6.25 -1.02 -11.89
N MET A 92 6.38 -0.36 -13.05
CA MET A 92 7.28 0.79 -13.20
C MET A 92 6.88 1.96 -12.30
N TRP A 93 5.60 2.34 -12.24
CA TRP A 93 5.13 3.41 -11.36
C TRP A 93 5.36 3.10 -9.89
N ILE A 94 5.08 1.87 -9.47
CA ILE A 94 5.27 1.44 -8.07
C ILE A 94 6.75 1.44 -7.71
N ARG A 95 7.62 0.90 -8.57
CA ARG A 95 9.08 0.90 -8.32
C ARG A 95 9.66 2.30 -8.32
N HIS A 96 9.30 3.12 -9.29
CA HIS A 96 9.72 4.51 -9.35
C HIS A 96 9.27 5.27 -8.09
N GLY A 97 8.01 5.08 -7.69
CA GLY A 97 7.47 5.62 -6.44
C GLY A 97 8.27 5.19 -5.22
N ALA A 98 8.51 3.89 -5.08
CA ALA A 98 9.26 3.32 -3.96
C ALA A 98 10.69 3.91 -3.86
N LEU A 99 11.34 4.15 -4.99
CA LEU A 99 12.68 4.75 -5.04
C LEU A 99 12.69 6.25 -4.73
N THR A 100 11.61 6.97 -5.06
CA THR A 100 11.58 8.43 -5.03
C THR A 100 10.88 9.03 -3.82
N CYS A 101 10.02 8.28 -3.13
CA CYS A 101 9.20 8.81 -2.05
C CYS A 101 9.23 8.02 -0.73
N GLN A 102 8.68 8.64 0.33
CA GLN A 102 8.59 8.07 1.67
C GLN A 102 7.27 7.30 1.88
N THR A 103 6.21 7.71 1.20
CA THR A 103 4.89 7.11 1.29
C THR A 103 4.35 6.85 -0.10
N LEU A 104 4.23 5.57 -0.45
CA LEU A 104 3.63 5.12 -1.70
C LEU A 104 2.29 4.45 -1.41
N ALA A 105 1.24 4.92 -2.06
CA ALA A 105 -0.04 4.24 -2.13
C ALA A 105 -0.43 4.03 -3.60
N PHE A 106 -0.73 2.77 -3.95
CA PHE A 106 -1.27 2.42 -5.25
C PHE A 106 -2.59 1.67 -5.06
N ALA A 107 -3.61 2.07 -5.81
CA ALA A 107 -4.91 1.42 -5.82
C ALA A 107 -5.39 1.20 -7.26
N ALA A 108 -6.05 0.07 -7.45
CA ALA A 108 -6.87 -0.22 -8.62
C ALA A 108 -8.25 -0.72 -8.16
N SER A 109 -9.17 -0.84 -9.11
CA SER A 109 -10.50 -1.43 -8.96
C SER A 109 -10.57 -2.65 -9.86
N ALA A 110 -10.53 -3.83 -9.26
CA ALA A 110 -10.80 -5.09 -9.93
C ALA A 110 -11.99 -5.75 -9.25
N GLU A 111 -12.97 -6.20 -10.03
CA GLU A 111 -14.09 -6.98 -9.48
C GLU A 111 -13.73 -8.46 -9.44
N GLN A 112 -12.90 -8.91 -10.38
CA GLN A 112 -12.47 -10.31 -10.49
C GLN A 112 -10.94 -10.46 -10.42
N PRO A 113 -10.43 -11.60 -9.93
CA PRO A 113 -9.00 -11.89 -9.89
C PRO A 113 -8.29 -11.82 -11.26
N SER A 114 -9.01 -12.07 -12.35
CA SER A 114 -8.48 -12.02 -13.72
C SER A 114 -8.23 -10.60 -14.23
N GLU A 115 -8.85 -9.60 -13.61
CA GLU A 115 -8.71 -8.19 -13.96
C GLU A 115 -7.61 -7.51 -13.15
N MET A 116 -7.08 -8.18 -12.12
CA MET A 116 -6.10 -7.60 -11.22
C MET A 116 -4.76 -7.39 -11.93
N LEU A 117 -4.24 -6.16 -11.83
CA LEU A 117 -2.90 -5.79 -12.29
C LEU A 117 -1.86 -6.58 -11.51
N ARG A 118 -0.80 -7.01 -12.21
CA ARG A 118 0.19 -7.95 -11.68
C ARG A 118 1.53 -7.29 -11.44
N LEU A 119 2.12 -7.59 -10.29
CA LEU A 119 3.52 -7.30 -9.99
C LEU A 119 4.31 -8.59 -10.12
N THR A 120 5.06 -8.72 -11.21
CA THR A 120 5.75 -9.96 -11.61
C THR A 120 7.28 -9.84 -11.54
N ARG A 121 7.81 -8.63 -11.44
CA ARG A 121 9.25 -8.39 -11.39
C ARG A 121 9.82 -8.67 -9.99
N GLY A 122 11.14 -8.77 -9.92
CA GLY A 122 11.90 -9.18 -8.71
C GLY A 122 11.67 -8.33 -7.45
N PRO A 123 12.43 -8.56 -6.37
CA PRO A 123 12.15 -7.99 -5.05
C PRO A 123 12.20 -6.46 -5.05
N LEU A 124 11.29 -5.83 -4.31
CA LEU A 124 11.25 -4.38 -4.20
C LEU A 124 12.44 -3.88 -3.36
N ALA A 125 13.13 -2.84 -3.83
CA ALA A 125 14.25 -2.22 -3.14
C ALA A 125 14.05 -0.72 -3.04
N ALA A 126 14.05 -0.17 -1.81
CA ALA A 126 13.81 1.24 -1.57
C ALA A 126 14.47 1.70 -0.26
N ARG A 127 15.32 2.73 -0.33
CA ARG A 127 16.07 3.22 0.86
C ARG A 127 15.30 4.23 1.69
N HIS A 128 14.30 4.88 1.11
CA HIS A 128 13.58 6.00 1.73
C HIS A 128 12.11 5.68 2.01
N LEU A 129 11.58 4.60 1.45
CA LEU A 129 10.18 4.21 1.59
C LEU A 129 9.91 3.78 3.04
N THR A 130 9.00 4.48 3.69
CA THR A 130 8.54 4.22 5.06
C THR A 130 7.18 3.53 5.10
N THR A 131 6.33 3.83 4.12
CA THR A 131 4.96 3.33 4.03
C THR A 131 4.67 2.85 2.62
N LEU A 132 4.27 1.59 2.48
CA LEU A 132 3.77 1.00 1.24
C LEU A 132 2.32 0.57 1.43
N ARG A 133 1.43 1.07 0.58
CA ARG A 133 0.02 0.67 0.54
C ARG A 133 -0.35 0.21 -0.85
N LEU A 134 -0.83 -1.01 -0.97
CA LEU A 134 -1.29 -1.58 -2.22
C LEU A 134 -2.72 -2.07 -2.07
N ARG A 135 -3.57 -1.76 -3.06
CA ARG A 135 -4.96 -2.18 -3.07
C ARG A 135 -5.35 -2.79 -4.40
N SER A 136 -6.03 -3.93 -4.35
CA SER A 136 -6.57 -4.62 -5.53
C SER A 136 -5.50 -5.05 -6.55
N ILE A 137 -4.34 -5.50 -6.07
CA ILE A 137 -3.19 -5.91 -6.91
C ILE A 137 -2.90 -7.39 -6.74
N ARG A 138 -2.55 -8.07 -7.83
CA ARG A 138 -1.95 -9.40 -7.79
C ARG A 138 -0.44 -9.29 -7.63
N ILE A 139 0.09 -9.91 -6.59
CA ILE A 139 1.53 -9.86 -6.29
C ILE A 139 2.08 -11.28 -6.42
N ASP A 140 2.95 -11.46 -7.43
CA ASP A 140 3.56 -12.74 -7.75
C ASP A 140 5.05 -12.75 -7.34
N GLY A 141 5.59 -13.94 -7.10
CA GLY A 141 7.04 -14.13 -6.94
C GLY A 141 7.59 -13.60 -5.62
N ASP A 142 8.66 -12.81 -5.69
CA ASP A 142 9.45 -12.30 -4.56
C ASP A 142 9.33 -10.78 -4.36
N PHE A 143 8.34 -10.12 -4.99
CA PHE A 143 8.10 -8.68 -4.83
C PHE A 143 8.03 -8.24 -3.35
N LEU A 144 7.45 -9.08 -2.48
CA LEU A 144 7.31 -8.83 -1.04
C LEU A 144 8.52 -9.29 -0.20
N ASP A 145 9.64 -9.65 -0.82
CA ASP A 145 10.94 -9.66 -0.13
C ASP A 145 11.45 -8.22 0.01
N LEU A 146 11.03 -7.58 1.11
CA LEU A 146 11.30 -6.19 1.46
C LEU A 146 12.55 -6.07 2.35
N SER A 147 13.43 -7.08 2.35
CA SER A 147 14.73 -7.05 3.04
C SER A 147 15.61 -5.89 2.55
N ARG A 148 15.41 -5.45 1.30
CA ARG A 148 16.09 -4.30 0.68
C ARG A 148 15.41 -2.96 0.94
N CYS A 149 14.45 -2.92 1.87
CA CYS A 149 13.71 -1.73 2.26
C CYS A 149 13.96 -1.36 3.74
N PRO A 150 15.17 -0.90 4.11
CA PRO A 150 15.57 -0.73 5.50
C PRO A 150 14.78 0.35 6.26
N ALA A 151 14.16 1.30 5.54
CA ALA A 151 13.35 2.36 6.14
C ALA A 151 11.86 2.01 6.25
N LEU A 152 11.43 0.85 5.73
CA LEU A 152 10.01 0.51 5.65
C LEU A 152 9.45 0.14 7.02
N LEU A 153 8.46 0.89 7.49
CA LEU A 153 7.84 0.71 8.79
C LEU A 153 6.40 0.20 8.68
N HIS A 154 5.70 0.51 7.60
CA HIS A 154 4.28 0.25 7.43
C HIS A 154 4.00 -0.40 6.07
N LEU A 155 3.38 -1.58 6.08
CA LEU A 155 2.90 -2.28 4.89
C LEU A 155 1.40 -2.53 5.04
N SER A 156 0.63 -2.07 4.07
CA SER A 156 -0.81 -2.31 4.01
C SER A 156 -1.17 -2.91 2.66
N LEU A 157 -1.69 -4.13 2.66
CA LEU A 157 -2.25 -4.80 1.50
C LEU A 157 -3.75 -4.93 1.73
N SER A 158 -4.55 -4.52 0.75
CA SER A 158 -6.01 -4.62 0.84
C SER A 158 -6.61 -5.16 -0.45
N LYS A 159 -7.49 -6.17 -0.36
CA LYS A 159 -8.08 -6.81 -1.55
C LYS A 159 -7.04 -7.36 -2.53
N CYS A 160 -5.85 -7.73 -2.04
CA CYS A 160 -4.75 -8.21 -2.89
C CYS A 160 -4.77 -9.73 -3.03
N LEU A 161 -4.29 -10.22 -4.17
CA LEU A 161 -4.08 -11.64 -4.45
C LEU A 161 -2.58 -11.94 -4.35
N LEU A 162 -2.19 -12.79 -3.40
CA LEU A 162 -0.79 -13.05 -3.10
C LEU A 162 -0.40 -14.44 -3.58
N ASP A 163 0.49 -14.52 -4.56
CA ASP A 163 1.15 -15.73 -5.06
C ASP A 163 2.67 -15.61 -4.83
N CYS A 164 3.03 -15.45 -3.56
CA CYS A 164 4.40 -15.24 -3.13
C CYS A 164 4.79 -16.26 -2.05
N LYS A 165 6.07 -16.61 -2.02
CA LYS A 165 6.61 -17.59 -1.06
C LYS A 165 6.79 -16.99 0.33
N THR A 166 7.24 -15.73 0.39
CA THR A 166 7.58 -15.06 1.64
C THR A 166 7.29 -13.57 1.57
N ILE A 167 6.75 -13.01 2.65
CA ILE A 167 6.75 -11.58 2.96
C ILE A 167 7.85 -11.36 4.00
N ALA A 168 8.98 -10.76 3.61
CA ALA A 168 10.16 -10.63 4.47
C ALA A 168 10.51 -9.16 4.71
N SER A 169 10.74 -8.78 5.96
CA SER A 169 11.27 -7.44 6.29
C SER A 169 11.83 -7.39 7.71
N SER A 170 13.03 -6.82 7.87
CA SER A 170 13.66 -6.61 9.19
C SER A 170 13.29 -5.27 9.84
N SER A 171 12.75 -4.32 9.08
CA SER A 171 12.42 -2.96 9.52
C SER A 171 10.94 -2.76 9.85
N LEU A 172 10.08 -3.61 9.28
CA LEU A 172 8.63 -3.46 9.33
C LEU A 172 8.10 -3.51 10.76
N ARG A 173 7.26 -2.54 11.12
CA ARG A 173 6.64 -2.41 12.46
C ARG A 173 5.13 -2.63 12.43
N ARG A 174 4.46 -2.31 11.32
CA ARG A 174 3.03 -2.51 11.14
C ARG A 174 2.74 -3.23 9.82
N LEU A 175 1.98 -4.31 9.91
CA LEU A 175 1.53 -5.10 8.78
C LEU A 175 0.00 -5.19 8.83
N SER A 176 -0.65 -4.81 7.74
CA SER A 176 -2.09 -4.94 7.57
C SER A 176 -2.38 -5.73 6.31
N LEU A 177 -3.05 -6.87 6.44
CA LEU A 177 -3.56 -7.69 5.35
C LEU A 177 -5.08 -7.73 5.46
N ALA A 178 -5.76 -6.90 4.68
CA ALA A 178 -7.21 -6.75 4.72
C ALA A 178 -7.86 -7.38 3.49
N ASP A 179 -8.76 -8.35 3.65
CA ASP A 179 -9.45 -9.01 2.52
C ASP A 179 -8.47 -9.56 1.47
N CYS A 180 -7.33 -10.11 1.93
CA CYS A 180 -6.30 -10.66 1.05
C CYS A 180 -6.52 -12.16 0.83
N SER A 181 -6.32 -12.60 -0.41
CA SER A 181 -6.39 -14.02 -0.78
C SER A 181 -4.99 -14.55 -1.11
N PHE A 182 -4.69 -15.75 -0.61
CA PHE A 182 -3.41 -16.41 -0.85
C PHE A 182 -3.60 -17.54 -1.86
N VAL A 183 -2.89 -17.43 -2.98
CA VAL A 183 -2.79 -18.47 -4.00
C VAL A 183 -1.50 -19.23 -3.75
N SER A 184 -1.59 -20.55 -3.76
CA SER A 184 -0.43 -21.41 -3.61
C SER A 184 -0.22 -22.16 -4.91
N SER A 185 0.44 -21.53 -5.88
CA SER A 185 0.94 -22.23 -7.08
C SER A 185 1.92 -23.35 -6.71
N THR A 186 2.67 -23.21 -5.62
CA THR A 186 3.77 -24.11 -5.22
C THR A 186 3.46 -25.12 -4.11
N LYS A 187 2.18 -25.39 -3.79
CA LYS A 187 1.73 -26.22 -2.64
C LYS A 187 2.23 -25.76 -1.26
N THR A 188 2.88 -24.60 -1.15
CA THR A 188 3.44 -24.07 0.09
C THR A 188 2.72 -22.79 0.50
N SER A 189 2.32 -22.69 1.77
CA SER A 189 1.77 -21.46 2.36
C SER A 189 2.78 -20.32 2.32
N THR A 190 2.29 -19.10 2.05
CA THR A 190 3.09 -17.87 2.12
C THR A 190 3.59 -17.66 3.55
N ARG A 191 4.89 -17.49 3.74
CA ARG A 191 5.51 -17.23 5.05
C ARG A 191 5.61 -15.74 5.33
N ILE A 192 5.36 -15.31 6.56
CA ILE A 192 5.54 -13.93 6.99
C ILE A 192 6.70 -13.88 7.97
N ALA A 193 7.84 -13.39 7.48
CA ALA A 193 9.12 -13.31 8.17
C ALA A 193 9.44 -11.84 8.51
N THR A 194 8.80 -11.34 9.57
CA THR A 194 8.92 -9.92 9.99
C THR A 194 9.18 -9.82 11.50
N PRO A 195 10.44 -10.04 11.96
CA PRO A 195 10.74 -10.18 13.40
C PRO A 195 10.58 -8.88 14.21
N SER A 196 10.65 -7.73 13.56
CA SER A 196 10.51 -6.40 14.19
C SER A 196 9.07 -5.89 14.27
N LEU A 197 8.11 -6.74 13.89
CA LEU A 197 6.71 -6.36 13.80
C LEU A 197 6.14 -6.09 15.19
N ARG A 198 5.42 -4.97 15.35
CA ARG A 198 4.78 -4.56 16.61
C ARG A 198 3.26 -4.61 16.54
N TRP A 199 2.71 -4.39 15.33
CA TRP A 199 1.28 -4.41 15.09
C TRP A 199 0.96 -5.26 13.86
N LEU A 200 0.03 -6.19 14.01
CA LEU A 200 -0.44 -7.08 12.96
C LEU A 200 -1.95 -6.99 12.82
N HIS A 201 -2.43 -6.83 11.59
CA HIS A 201 -3.84 -6.98 11.27
C HIS A 201 -4.01 -7.98 10.14
N LEU A 202 -4.84 -8.99 10.38
CA LEU A 202 -5.17 -10.04 9.44
C LEU A 202 -6.70 -10.12 9.32
N GLU A 203 -7.22 -9.90 8.13
CA GLU A 203 -8.63 -10.12 7.82
C GLU A 203 -8.75 -11.16 6.71
N GLY A 204 -9.42 -12.28 7.00
CA GLY A 204 -9.62 -13.39 6.09
C GLY A 204 -9.06 -14.73 6.60
N PRO A 205 -9.25 -15.82 5.84
CA PRO A 205 -8.81 -17.15 6.26
C PRO A 205 -7.27 -17.23 6.29
N PRO A 206 -6.67 -17.71 7.39
CA PRO A 206 -5.22 -17.77 7.53
C PRO A 206 -4.65 -18.90 6.67
N ARG A 207 -4.26 -18.56 5.44
CA ARG A 207 -3.45 -19.43 4.57
C ARG A 207 -1.96 -19.07 4.58
N CYS A 208 -1.57 -18.13 5.45
CA CYS A 208 -0.18 -17.76 5.69
C CYS A 208 0.40 -18.49 6.92
N LEU A 209 1.70 -18.73 6.88
CA LEU A 209 2.49 -19.18 8.01
C LEU A 209 3.16 -17.96 8.64
N LEU A 210 2.87 -17.67 9.89
CA LEU A 210 3.56 -16.63 10.65
C LEU A 210 4.84 -17.23 11.24
N GLU A 211 6.00 -16.65 10.95
CA GLU A 211 7.23 -17.00 11.66
C GLU A 211 7.27 -16.28 13.03
N SER A 212 8.26 -16.60 13.86
CA SER A 212 8.40 -16.00 15.20
C SER A 212 8.45 -14.46 15.12
N MET A 213 7.59 -13.79 15.89
CA MET A 213 7.47 -12.31 15.96
C MET A 213 7.73 -11.81 17.40
N PRO A 214 8.99 -11.82 17.86
CA PRO A 214 9.33 -11.52 19.26
C PRO A 214 9.03 -10.08 19.69
N SER A 215 8.81 -9.16 18.74
CA SER A 215 8.50 -7.74 19.04
C SER A 215 7.00 -7.42 19.00
N LEU A 216 6.13 -8.42 18.81
CA LEU A 216 4.72 -8.20 18.56
C LEU A 216 4.02 -7.71 19.83
N THR A 217 3.42 -6.52 19.77
CA THR A 217 2.69 -5.94 20.91
C THR A 217 1.18 -6.09 20.76
N ALA A 218 0.68 -5.94 19.53
CA ALA A 218 -0.73 -5.90 19.24
C ALA A 218 -1.06 -6.68 17.97
N ALA A 219 -2.12 -7.47 18.01
CA ALA A 219 -2.62 -8.19 16.86
C ALA A 219 -4.15 -8.14 16.81
N THR A 220 -4.70 -7.87 15.63
CA THR A 220 -6.13 -7.97 15.35
C THR A 220 -6.32 -9.01 14.26
N VAL A 221 -7.07 -10.07 14.55
CA VAL A 221 -7.36 -11.13 13.59
C VAL A 221 -8.87 -11.24 13.41
N LEU A 222 -9.32 -10.90 12.20
CA LEU A 222 -10.70 -10.97 11.74
C LEU A 222 -10.89 -12.24 10.90
N LEU A 223 -11.54 -13.24 11.48
CA LEU A 223 -11.88 -14.47 10.78
C LEU A 223 -13.20 -14.28 10.05
N LEU A 224 -13.13 -14.09 8.73
CA LEU A 224 -14.27 -14.09 7.83
C LEU A 224 -14.58 -15.54 7.41
N TRP A 225 -15.65 -16.12 7.95
CA TRP A 225 -16.10 -17.45 7.56
C TRP A 225 -16.95 -17.38 6.28
N GLY A 226 -16.32 -17.67 5.14
CA GLY A 226 -16.98 -18.01 3.88
C GLY A 226 -17.17 -19.53 3.72
N LYS A 227 -18.06 -19.95 2.80
CA LYS A 227 -18.50 -21.36 2.57
C LYS A 227 -17.39 -22.40 2.29
N GLU A 228 -16.12 -22.02 2.23
CA GLU A 228 -14.99 -22.90 1.89
C GLU A 228 -13.90 -23.00 2.98
N ALA A 229 -14.26 -22.84 4.25
CA ALA A 229 -13.35 -23.16 5.35
C ALA A 229 -13.22 -24.68 5.54
N LYS A 230 -12.55 -25.38 4.61
CA LYS A 230 -11.99 -26.70 4.90
C LYS A 230 -10.89 -26.52 5.93
N ASP A 231 -11.12 -27.14 7.08
CA ASP A 231 -10.27 -27.20 8.26
C ASP A 231 -8.79 -27.34 7.87
N CYS A 232 -7.98 -26.34 8.23
CA CYS A 232 -6.54 -26.37 8.00
C CYS A 232 -5.86 -26.49 9.37
N GLY A 233 -4.96 -27.47 9.51
CA GLY A 233 -4.05 -27.64 10.66
C GLY A 233 -3.08 -26.48 10.90
N SER A 234 -3.31 -25.33 10.26
CA SER A 234 -2.59 -24.07 10.40
C SER A 234 -2.96 -23.29 11.67
N ARG A 235 -3.97 -23.74 12.43
CA ARG A 235 -4.42 -23.06 13.66
C ARG A 235 -3.34 -23.01 14.74
N SER A 236 -2.55 -24.07 14.93
CA SER A 236 -1.49 -24.09 15.95
C SER A 236 -0.36 -23.12 15.63
N MET A 237 0.10 -23.10 14.38
CA MET A 237 1.22 -22.25 13.94
C MET A 237 0.89 -20.76 14.01
N LEU A 238 -0.38 -20.38 13.81
CA LEU A 238 -0.81 -19.00 13.94
C LEU A 238 -0.81 -18.56 15.41
N LEU A 239 -1.26 -19.43 16.33
CA LEU A 239 -1.25 -19.13 17.77
C LEU A 239 0.17 -19.05 18.32
N ASP A 240 1.08 -19.93 17.88
CA ASP A 240 2.49 -19.90 18.32
C ASP A 240 3.17 -18.58 17.94
N ALA A 241 2.93 -18.07 16.73
CA ALA A 241 3.52 -16.80 16.31
C ALA A 241 2.89 -15.57 16.97
N LEU A 242 1.65 -15.67 17.44
CA LEU A 242 0.94 -14.61 18.16
C LEU A 242 1.16 -14.67 19.68
N SER A 243 1.84 -15.69 20.19
CA SER A 243 2.05 -15.91 21.63
C SER A 243 2.71 -14.74 22.35
N GLU A 244 3.49 -13.92 21.64
CA GLU A 244 4.19 -12.75 22.18
C GLU A 244 3.29 -11.48 22.25
N ALA A 245 2.09 -11.51 21.65
CA ALA A 245 1.22 -10.34 21.58
C ALA A 245 0.58 -9.99 22.93
N THR A 246 0.86 -8.78 23.44
CA THR A 246 0.25 -8.30 24.69
C THR A 246 -1.23 -7.94 24.56
N THR A 247 -1.69 -7.57 23.36
CA THR A 247 -3.08 -7.27 23.07
C THR A 247 -3.50 -8.03 21.83
N LEU A 248 -4.40 -9.00 22.00
CA LEU A 248 -4.91 -9.84 20.93
C LEU A 248 -6.42 -9.66 20.80
N GLU A 249 -6.87 -9.08 19.68
CA GLU A 249 -8.28 -8.95 19.35
C GLU A 249 -8.65 -9.99 18.29
N LEU A 250 -9.34 -11.04 18.72
CA LEU A 250 -9.94 -12.03 17.85
C LEU A 250 -11.41 -11.66 17.62
N MET A 251 -11.77 -11.33 16.38
CA MET A 251 -13.18 -11.16 16.03
C MET A 251 -13.56 -12.15 14.94
N ALA A 252 -14.62 -12.89 15.16
CA ALA A 252 -15.25 -13.72 14.15
C ALA A 252 -16.47 -12.96 13.63
N SER A 253 -16.53 -12.71 12.32
CA SER A 253 -17.76 -12.21 11.71
C SER A 253 -18.32 -13.26 10.75
N SER A 254 -19.54 -13.67 11.07
CA SER A 254 -20.36 -14.49 10.18
C SER A 254 -20.97 -13.57 9.13
N SER A 255 -20.95 -14.00 7.87
CA SER A 255 -21.71 -13.35 6.79
C SER A 255 -23.23 -13.38 7.01
N ARG A 256 -23.71 -13.98 8.11
CA ARG A 256 -25.07 -13.76 8.62
C ARG A 256 -25.01 -12.67 9.67
N GLY A 257 -25.60 -11.52 9.38
CA GLY A 257 -25.74 -10.41 10.32
C GLY A 257 -26.41 -10.86 11.61
N GLN A 258 -25.59 -11.19 12.61
CA GLN A 258 -25.94 -11.30 14.01
C GLN A 258 -24.66 -11.03 14.81
N SER A 259 -24.70 -9.96 15.58
CA SER A 259 -23.69 -9.55 16.55
C SER A 259 -23.45 -10.66 17.58
N LEU A 260 -22.21 -11.08 17.77
CA LEU A 260 -21.80 -11.86 18.95
C LEU A 260 -20.55 -11.22 19.57
N HIS A 261 -20.62 -11.09 20.89
CA HIS A 261 -19.70 -10.39 21.79
C HIS A 261 -18.27 -10.95 21.78
N PRO A 262 -17.27 -10.13 22.19
CA PRO A 262 -15.88 -10.54 22.27
C PRO A 262 -15.67 -11.44 23.49
N GLY A 263 -14.95 -12.54 23.29
CA GLY A 263 -14.55 -13.42 24.38
C GLY A 263 -13.50 -14.39 23.90
N ILE A 264 -12.23 -14.04 24.15
CA ILE A 264 -11.18 -14.89 24.72
C ILE A 264 -9.92 -14.00 24.76
N ALA A 265 -9.57 -13.55 25.96
CA ALA A 265 -8.21 -13.15 26.28
C ALA A 265 -7.44 -14.45 26.59
N ILE A 266 -6.34 -14.68 25.89
CA ILE A 266 -5.27 -15.59 26.31
C ILE A 266 -4.08 -14.70 26.61
#